data_AF-A0A7N9AL64-F1
#
_entry.id   AF-A0A7N9AL64-F1
#
_cell.length_a   1.000
_cell.length_b   1.000
_cell.length_c   1.000
_cell.angle_alpha   90.00
_cell.angle_beta   90.00
_cell.angle_gamma   90.00
#
_symmetry.space_group_name_H-M   'P 1'
#
loop_
_entity.id
_entity.type
_entity.pdbx_description
1 polymer ?
#
loop_
_entity_poly.entity_id
_entity_poly.type
_entity_poly.pdbx_seq_one_letter_code
_entity_poly.pdbx_strand_id
1 'polypeptide(L)'
;MLTRDVNTASLCRIGQETVQDIVLRTMEIFQLLRNMQLPNGVTYHPNTHQDRLGKLQEHLRTLSVLFRKLRLVYDKCNENCTGLDLIPPEQLIPFVEDDGSKHDDRSTSQSRPATEERKEILEVNKKLKQKNQQLKQIMDQLRNLIWEINSMLAVRS
;
A
#
# COMPACT_ATOMS: atom_id res chain seq x y z
N MET A 1 23.43 4.03 -2.79
CA MET A 1 22.45 3.30 -1.94
C MET A 1 21.07 3.57 -2.51
N LEU A 2 20.41 2.60 -3.13
CA LEU A 2 18.98 2.73 -3.44
C LEU A 2 18.23 2.67 -2.10
N THR A 3 17.80 3.81 -1.59
CA THR A 3 16.76 3.86 -0.57
C THR A 3 15.55 3.16 -1.16
N ARG A 4 15.17 2.03 -0.58
CA ARG A 4 14.02 1.24 -1.01
C ARG A 4 12.78 2.09 -0.71
N ASP A 5 12.34 2.86 -1.70
CA ASP A 5 11.22 3.79 -1.54
C ASP A 5 10.01 3.04 -0.97
N VAL A 6 9.49 3.56 0.13
CA VAL A 6 8.34 2.96 0.80
C VAL A 6 7.13 3.16 -0.10
N ASN A 7 6.63 2.06 -0.67
CA ASN A 7 5.49 2.07 -1.58
C ASN A 7 4.27 2.73 -0.92
N THR A 8 3.65 3.69 -1.61
CA THR A 8 2.43 4.40 -1.18
C THR A 8 1.30 3.43 -0.81
N ALA A 9 1.13 2.32 -1.54
CA ALA A 9 0.13 1.31 -1.19
C ALA A 9 0.39 0.66 0.17
N SER A 10 1.66 0.50 0.55
CA SER A 10 2.04 0.00 1.88
C SER A 10 1.73 1.03 2.97
N LEU A 11 1.99 2.32 2.71
CA LEU A 11 1.65 3.39 3.65
C LEU A 11 0.13 3.50 3.86
N CYS A 12 -0.66 3.42 2.78
CA CYS A 12 -2.12 3.43 2.88
C CYS A 12 -2.66 2.25 3.71
N ARG A 13 -2.09 1.05 3.55
CA ARG A 13 -2.45 -0.11 4.37
C ARG A 13 -2.13 0.13 5.85
N ILE A 14 -0.94 0.63 6.16
CA ILE A 14 -0.55 0.97 7.54
C ILE A 14 -1.47 2.05 8.12
N GLY A 15 -1.86 3.04 7.30
CA GLY A 15 -2.81 4.09 7.68
C GLY A 15 -4.17 3.52 8.04
N GLN A 16 -4.71 2.64 7.20
CA GLN A 16 -5.97 1.94 7.44
C GLN A 16 -5.93 1.14 8.75
N GLU A 17 -4.90 0.32 8.96
CA GLU A 17 -4.73 -0.46 10.21
C GLU A 17 -4.66 0.47 11.43
N THR A 18 -3.94 1.59 11.32
CA THR A 18 -3.82 2.57 12.42
C THR A 18 -5.16 3.23 12.74
N VAL A 19 -5.98 3.55 11.73
CA VAL A 19 -7.34 4.08 11.94
C VAL A 19 -8.22 3.03 12.62
N GLN A 20 -8.13 1.77 12.20
CA GLN A 20 -8.87 0.68 12.83
C GLN A 20 -8.49 0.52 14.31
N ASP A 21 -7.20 0.56 14.63
CA ASP A 21 -6.70 0.50 16.01
C ASP A 21 -7.21 1.68 16.85
N ILE A 22 -7.27 2.89 16.29
CA ILE A 22 -7.82 4.07 16.96
C ILE A 22 -9.29 3.85 17.30
N VAL A 23 -10.08 3.35 16.35
CA VAL A 23 -11.51 3.08 16.57
C VAL A 23 -11.69 2.03 17.67
N LEU A 24 -10.95 0.91 17.59
CA LEU A 24 -11.01 -0.15 18.60
C LEU A 24 -10.63 0.38 19.99
N ARG A 25 -9.54 1.14 20.09
CA ARG A 25 -9.10 1.72 21.37
C ARG A 25 -10.12 2.71 21.93
N THR A 26 -10.76 3.48 21.07
CA THR A 26 -11.82 4.42 21.45
C THR A 26 -13.06 3.68 21.97
N MET A 27 -13.44 2.56 21.35
CA MET A 27 -14.53 1.71 21.83
C MET A 27 -14.22 1.13 23.22
N GLU A 28 -13.00 0.65 23.46
CA GLU A 28 -12.57 0.15 24.77
C GLU A 28 -12.62 1.24 25.84
N ILE A 29 -12.21 2.46 25.51
CA ILE A 29 -12.32 3.61 26.42
C ILE A 29 -13.78 3.86 26.80
N PHE A 30 -14.69 3.92 25.82
CA PHE A 30 -16.10 4.15 26.10
C PHE A 30 -16.73 3.00 26.90
N GLN A 31 -16.35 1.75 26.64
CA GLN A 31 -16.78 0.61 27.44
C GLN A 31 -16.28 0.71 28.89
N LEU A 32 -15.02 1.12 29.08
CA LEU A 32 -14.44 1.30 30.41
C LEU A 32 -15.15 2.42 31.18
N LEU A 33 -15.38 3.57 30.53
CA LEU A 33 -16.09 4.71 31.09
C LEU A 33 -17.54 4.37 31.45
N ARG A 34 -18.25 3.66 30.57
CA ARG A 34 -19.63 3.19 30.82
C ARG A 34 -19.71 2.35 32.09
N ASN A 35 -18.70 1.52 32.34
CA ASN A 35 -18.68 0.64 33.49
C ASN A 35 -18.18 1.33 34.76
N MET A 36 -17.54 2.50 34.65
CA MET A 36 -16.97 3.22 35.78
C MET A 36 -18.09 3.80 36.66
N GLN A 37 -18.18 3.33 37.90
CA GLN A 37 -19.11 3.89 38.88
C GLN A 37 -18.47 5.11 39.53
N LEU A 38 -19.21 6.22 39.60
CA LEU A 38 -18.81 7.37 40.41
C LEU A 38 -18.90 7.02 41.89
N PRO A 39 -18.07 7.62 42.77
CA PRO A 39 -18.19 7.42 44.21
C PRO A 39 -19.56 7.91 44.72
N ASN A 40 -20.49 6.99 44.86
CA ASN A 40 -21.88 7.23 45.26
C ASN A 40 -22.13 6.92 46.75
N GLY A 41 -21.06 6.88 47.56
CA GLY A 41 -21.11 6.77 49.02
C GLY A 41 -21.54 5.41 49.59
N VAL A 42 -22.15 4.54 48.78
CA VAL A 42 -22.71 3.25 49.22
C VAL A 42 -21.80 2.06 48.87
N THR A 43 -21.02 2.14 47.78
CA THR A 43 -20.09 1.08 47.36
C THR A 43 -18.81 1.66 46.75
N TYR A 44 -17.92 2.22 47.58
CA TYR A 44 -16.61 2.70 47.14
C TYR A 44 -15.54 1.62 47.36
N HIS A 45 -15.05 1.02 46.28
CA HIS A 45 -13.88 0.13 46.30
C HIS A 45 -12.67 0.86 45.68
N PRO A 46 -11.78 1.45 46.51
CA PRO A 46 -10.70 2.33 46.03
C PRO A 46 -9.74 1.64 45.06
N ASN A 47 -9.41 0.36 45.30
CA ASN A 47 -8.50 -0.40 44.44
C ASN A 47 -9.08 -0.60 43.03
N THR A 48 -10.35 -1.02 42.93
CA THR A 48 -11.03 -1.23 41.64
C THR A 48 -11.17 0.08 40.85
N HIS A 49 -11.36 1.20 41.54
CA HIS A 49 -11.44 2.52 40.91
C HIS A 49 -10.07 2.97 40.39
N GLN A 50 -9.00 2.82 41.18
CA GLN A 50 -7.64 3.11 40.75
C GLN A 50 -7.21 2.27 39.54
N ASP A 51 -7.49 0.96 39.54
CA ASP A 51 -7.17 0.07 38.41
C ASP A 51 -7.83 0.53 37.11
N ARG A 52 -9.11 0.92 37.18
CA ARG A 52 -9.86 1.43 36.02
C ARG A 52 -9.31 2.77 35.53
N LEU A 53 -8.93 3.66 36.44
CA LEU A 53 -8.26 4.92 36.12
C LEU A 53 -6.91 4.70 35.44
N GLY A 54 -6.09 3.79 35.98
CA GLY A 54 -4.80 3.40 35.38
C GLY A 54 -4.98 2.82 33.98
N LYS A 55 -5.95 1.92 33.80
CA LYS A 55 -6.27 1.35 32.48
C LYS A 55 -6.76 2.41 31.49
N LEU A 56 -7.58 3.36 31.94
CA LEU A 56 -8.02 4.49 31.12
C LEU A 56 -6.84 5.35 30.67
N GLN A 57 -5.95 5.70 31.60
CA GLN A 57 -4.73 6.47 31.30
C GLN A 57 -3.85 5.75 30.28
N GLU A 58 -3.69 4.44 30.38
CA GLU A 58 -2.91 3.67 29.41
C GLU A 58 -3.56 3.63 28.02
N HIS A 59 -4.88 3.48 27.95
CA HIS A 59 -5.60 3.56 26.68
C HIS A 59 -5.45 4.95 26.04
N LEU A 60 -5.52 6.03 26.81
CA LEU A 60 -5.32 7.40 26.32
C LEU A 60 -3.88 7.64 25.85
N ARG A 61 -2.89 7.10 26.57
CA ARG A 61 -1.48 7.15 26.16
C ARG A 61 -1.27 6.43 24.83
N THR A 62 -1.82 5.24 24.70
CA THR A 62 -1.78 4.44 23.46
C THR A 62 -2.45 5.19 22.31
N LEU A 63 -3.64 5.75 22.54
CA LEU A 63 -4.39 6.52 21.56
C LEU A 63 -3.58 7.73 21.05
N SER A 64 -2.88 8.42 21.95
CA SER A 64 -2.00 9.54 21.59
C SER A 64 -0.86 9.12 20.66
N VAL A 65 -0.27 7.93 20.88
CA VAL A 65 0.77 7.38 20.00
C VAL A 65 0.19 7.02 18.63
N LEU A 66 -0.99 6.40 18.59
CA LEU A 66 -1.65 6.05 17.34
C LEU A 66 -1.96 7.27 16.48
N PHE A 67 -2.42 8.39 17.07
CA PHE A 67 -2.63 9.63 16.32
C PHE A 67 -1.33 10.22 15.76
N ARG A 68 -0.23 10.17 16.52
CA ARG A 68 1.10 10.59 16.01
C ARG A 68 1.56 9.71 14.85
N LYS A 69 1.38 8.39 14.96
CA LYS A 69 1.67 7.43 13.88
C LYS A 69 0.83 7.73 12.65
N LEU A 70 -0.48 7.94 12.81
CA LEU A 70 -1.40 8.24 11.72
C LEU A 70 -0.99 9.54 11.01
N ARG A 71 -0.60 10.57 11.76
CA ARG A 71 -0.12 11.83 11.20
C ARG A 71 1.13 11.63 10.33
N LEU A 72 2.11 10.87 10.83
CA LEU A 72 3.33 10.58 10.08
C LEU A 72 3.04 9.81 8.78
N VAL A 73 2.15 8.81 8.84
CA VAL A 73 1.71 8.07 7.65
C VAL A 73 1.00 8.99 6.67
N TYR A 74 0.12 9.87 7.14
CA TYR A 74 -0.58 10.84 6.31
C TYR A 74 0.40 11.80 5.62
N ASP A 75 1.31 12.41 6.36
CA ASP A 75 2.29 13.36 5.80
C ASP A 75 3.14 12.66 4.72
N LYS A 76 3.57 11.41 4.96
CA LYS A 76 4.33 10.62 3.98
C LYS A 76 3.50 10.21 2.76
N CYS A 77 2.26 9.78 2.95
CA CYS A 77 1.34 9.50 1.85
C CYS A 77 1.10 10.77 1.02
N ASN A 78 0.91 11.91 1.67
CA ASN A 78 0.63 13.17 1.00
C ASN A 78 1.84 13.67 0.19
N GLU A 79 3.06 13.54 0.72
CA GLU A 79 4.32 13.77 -0.03
C GLU A 79 4.42 12.86 -1.26
N ASN A 80 4.08 11.58 -1.12
CA ASN A 80 4.16 10.62 -2.23
C ASN A 80 3.05 10.83 -3.28
N CYS A 81 1.93 11.44 -2.90
CA CYS A 81 0.80 11.74 -3.78
C CYS A 81 0.82 13.18 -4.34
N THR A 82 1.76 14.03 -3.91
CA THR A 82 1.87 15.40 -4.43
C THR A 82 2.39 15.33 -5.87
N GLY A 83 1.48 15.48 -6.84
CA GLY A 83 1.75 15.32 -8.27
C GLY A 83 0.93 14.23 -8.95
N LEU A 84 0.17 13.43 -8.19
CA LEU A 84 -0.92 12.63 -8.74
C LEU A 84 -2.14 13.56 -8.87
N ASP A 85 -2.39 14.08 -10.09
CA ASP A 85 -3.69 14.68 -10.39
C ASP A 85 -4.74 13.61 -10.12
N LEU A 86 -5.49 13.76 -9.03
CA LEU A 86 -6.63 12.91 -8.73
C LEU A 86 -7.57 13.03 -9.93
N ILE A 87 -7.65 11.97 -10.73
CA ILE A 87 -8.64 11.88 -11.80
C ILE A 87 -9.98 12.13 -11.13
N PRO A 88 -10.70 13.23 -11.48
CA PRO A 88 -11.98 13.54 -10.87
C PRO A 88 -12.89 12.31 -11.01
N PRO A 89 -13.63 11.92 -9.97
CA PRO A 89 -14.51 10.75 -10.03
C PRO A 89 -15.51 10.82 -11.21
N GLU A 90 -15.81 12.03 -11.69
CA GLU A 90 -16.64 12.30 -12.86
C GLU A 90 -16.02 11.77 -14.17
N GLN A 91 -14.68 11.73 -14.29
CA GLN A 91 -13.98 11.17 -15.45
C GLN A 91 -13.86 9.64 -15.41
N LEU A 92 -14.19 9.01 -14.27
CA LEU A 92 -14.22 7.56 -14.11
C LEU A 92 -15.58 6.96 -14.48
N ILE A 93 -16.58 7.79 -14.78
CA ILE A 93 -17.89 7.37 -15.26
C ILE A 93 -17.73 6.96 -16.74
N PRO A 94 -18.01 5.70 -17.11
CA PRO A 94 -18.01 5.29 -18.51
C PRO A 94 -18.94 6.19 -19.33
N PHE A 95 -18.42 6.73 -20.43
CA PHE A 95 -19.12 7.69 -21.29
C PHE A 95 -20.52 7.16 -21.69
N VAL A 96 -21.56 7.83 -21.21
CA VAL A 96 -22.91 7.73 -21.79
C VAL A 96 -23.00 8.91 -22.75
N GLU A 97 -23.32 8.66 -24.02
CA GLU A 97 -23.41 9.69 -25.06
C GLU A 97 -24.29 10.86 -24.60
N ASP A 98 -23.70 12.03 -24.38
CA ASP A 98 -24.41 13.28 -24.15
C ASP A 98 -24.57 13.98 -25.50
N ASP A 99 -25.80 14.01 -26.01
CA ASP A 99 -26.16 14.63 -27.28
C ASP A 99 -26.17 16.16 -27.11
N GLY A 100 -25.05 16.80 -27.45
CA GLY A 100 -25.03 18.18 -27.93
C GLY A 100 -24.38 19.23 -27.04
N SER A 101 -23.09 19.50 -27.23
CA SER A 101 -22.62 20.84 -27.63
C SER A 101 -21.10 20.94 -27.78
N LYS A 102 -20.72 21.80 -28.72
CA LYS A 102 -19.40 22.06 -29.29
C LYS A 102 -18.35 22.52 -28.27
N HIS A 103 -17.14 21.97 -28.44
CA HIS A 103 -15.82 22.62 -28.34
C HIS A 103 -15.34 23.13 -26.98
N ASP A 104 -14.36 22.45 -26.37
CA ASP A 104 -13.09 23.14 -26.10
C ASP A 104 -11.88 22.19 -26.14
N ASP A 105 -10.89 22.60 -26.94
CA ASP A 105 -9.73 21.84 -27.40
C ASP A 105 -8.58 22.00 -26.40
N ARG A 106 -8.81 21.60 -25.14
CA ARG A 106 -7.91 21.95 -24.03
C ARG A 106 -7.71 20.81 -23.04
N SER A 107 -7.21 19.66 -23.48
CA SER A 107 -6.72 18.62 -22.56
C SER A 107 -5.62 17.71 -23.13
N THR A 108 -4.77 18.18 -24.05
CA THR A 108 -3.63 17.38 -24.55
C THR A 108 -2.43 17.36 -23.59
N SER A 109 -2.52 17.97 -22.41
CA SER A 109 -1.39 18.13 -21.47
C SER A 109 -1.33 17.10 -20.33
N GLN A 110 -2.41 16.39 -20.00
CA GLN A 110 -2.43 15.45 -18.87
C GLN A 110 -2.02 14.00 -19.23
N SER A 111 -1.89 13.66 -20.52
CA SER A 111 -1.52 12.31 -20.94
C SER A 111 -0.02 12.00 -20.85
N ARG A 112 0.85 13.01 -20.65
CA ARG A 112 2.30 12.82 -20.73
C ARG A 112 2.91 11.91 -19.64
N PRO A 113 2.65 12.10 -18.33
CA PRO A 113 3.32 11.28 -17.31
C PRO A 113 2.85 9.82 -17.31
N ALA A 114 1.56 9.56 -17.50
CA ALA A 114 1.01 8.20 -17.57
C ALA A 114 1.45 7.45 -18.85
N THR A 115 1.70 8.16 -19.96
CA THR A 115 2.29 7.55 -21.16
C THR A 115 3.75 7.18 -20.98
N GLU A 116 4.51 7.94 -20.18
CA GLU A 116 5.93 7.68 -19.98
C GLU A 116 6.16 6.45 -19.09
N GLU A 117 5.41 6.33 -18.00
CA GLU A 117 5.42 5.12 -17.15
C GLU A 117 5.00 3.87 -17.94
N ARG A 118 3.95 3.95 -18.77
CA ARG A 118 3.56 2.85 -19.66
C ARG A 118 4.65 2.48 -20.67
N LYS A 119 5.38 3.46 -21.20
CA LYS A 119 6.49 3.20 -22.13
C LYS A 119 7.65 2.52 -21.42
N GLU A 120 8.00 2.97 -20.22
CA GLU A 120 9.07 2.36 -19.42
C GLU A 120 8.75 0.91 -19.08
N ILE A 121 7.52 0.63 -18.63
CA ILE A 121 7.05 -0.75 -18.38
C ILE A 121 7.16 -1.60 -19.65
N LEU A 122 6.74 -1.07 -20.81
CA LEU A 122 6.83 -1.79 -22.08
C LEU A 122 8.29 -2.07 -22.48
N GLU A 123 9.19 -1.11 -22.28
CA GLU A 123 10.61 -1.24 -22.58
C GLU A 123 11.29 -2.28 -21.68
N VAL A 124 11.01 -2.24 -20.37
CA VAL A 124 11.49 -3.25 -19.41
C VAL A 124 10.97 -4.63 -19.78
N ASN A 125 9.68 -4.75 -20.13
CA ASN A 125 9.10 -6.03 -20.54
C ASN A 125 9.75 -6.58 -21.82
N LYS A 126 10.05 -5.70 -22.78
CA LYS A 126 10.76 -6.06 -24.02
C LYS A 126 12.17 -6.56 -23.73
N LYS A 127 12.94 -5.86 -22.87
CA LYS A 127 14.28 -6.29 -22.44
C LYS A 127 14.22 -7.64 -21.72
N LEU A 128 13.24 -7.85 -20.85
CA LEU A 128 13.05 -9.10 -20.13
C LEU A 128 12.76 -10.28 -21.09
N LYS A 129 11.88 -10.08 -22.08
CA LYS A 129 11.60 -11.09 -23.10
C LYS A 129 12.84 -11.45 -23.92
N GLN A 130 13.64 -10.46 -24.31
CA GLN A 130 14.91 -10.71 -25.03
C GLN A 130 15.89 -11.52 -24.18
N LYS A 131 16.06 -11.17 -22.89
CA LYS A 131 16.93 -11.91 -21.97
C LYS A 131 16.47 -13.35 -21.76
N ASN A 132 15.17 -13.58 -21.60
CA ASN A 132 14.61 -14.93 -21.52
C ASN A 132 14.84 -15.73 -22.80
N GLN A 133 14.74 -15.10 -23.97
CA GLN A 133 15.03 -15.77 -25.24
C GLN A 133 16.50 -16.16 -25.38
N GLN A 134 17.42 -15.28 -24.96
CA GLN A 134 18.85 -15.59 -24.91
C GLN A 134 19.15 -16.75 -23.95
N LEU A 135 18.56 -16.75 -22.75
CA LEU A 135 18.71 -17.86 -21.79
C LEU A 135 18.20 -19.17 -22.37
N LYS A 136 17.08 -19.15 -23.10
CA LYS A 136 16.55 -20.34 -23.78
C LYS A 136 17.53 -20.87 -24.83
N GLN A 137 18.10 -20.00 -25.66
CA GLN A 137 19.10 -20.39 -26.66
C GLN A 137 20.34 -21.01 -26.02
N ILE A 138 20.86 -20.40 -24.94
CA ILE A 138 22.01 -20.95 -24.20
C ILE A 138 21.66 -22.32 -23.62
N MET A 139 20.47 -22.45 -23.03
CA MET A 139 20.01 -23.72 -22.46
C MET A 139 19.92 -24.82 -23.52
N ASP A 140 19.43 -24.49 -24.71
CA ASP A 140 19.32 -25.45 -25.83
C ASP A 140 20.70 -25.81 -26.40
N GLN A 141 21.63 -24.85 -26.49
CA GLN A 141 23.04 -25.12 -26.84
C GLN A 141 23.70 -26.05 -25.82
N LEU A 142 23.52 -25.81 -24.52
CA LEU A 142 24.04 -26.67 -23.48
C LEU A 142 23.45 -28.09 -23.55
N ARG A 143 22.14 -28.22 -23.83
CA ARG A 143 21.50 -29.53 -24.04
C ARG A 143 22.12 -30.26 -25.21
N ASN A 144 22.35 -29.59 -26.34
CA ASN A 144 22.96 -30.20 -27.52
C ASN A 144 24.39 -30.66 -27.24
N LEU A 145 25.20 -29.82 -26.57
CA LEU A 145 26.57 -30.19 -26.19
C LEU A 145 26.60 -31.42 -25.28
N ILE A 146 25.72 -31.48 -24.27
CA ILE A 146 25.59 -32.64 -23.39
C ILE A 146 25.21 -33.89 -24.22
N TRP A 147 24.28 -33.75 -25.15
CA TRP A 147 23.84 -34.84 -26.01
C TRP A 147 24.96 -35.34 -26.95
N GLU A 148 25.74 -34.43 -27.55
CA GLU A 148 26.90 -34.75 -28.38
C GLU A 148 27.99 -35.48 -27.58
N ILE A 149 28.30 -35.00 -26.37
CA ILE A 149 29.26 -35.64 -25.46
C ILE A 149 28.79 -37.05 -25.10
N ASN A 150 27.53 -37.21 -24.67
CA ASN A 150 26.98 -38.52 -24.32
C ASN A 150 26.99 -39.49 -25.50
N SER A 151 26.67 -39.01 -26.70
CA SER A 151 26.72 -39.81 -27.92
C SER A 151 28.14 -40.24 -28.28
N MET A 152 29.12 -39.32 -28.21
CA MET A 152 30.54 -39.64 -28.47
C MET A 152 31.12 -40.63 -27.46
N LEU A 153 30.75 -40.53 -26.19
CA LEU A 153 31.17 -41.48 -25.16
C LEU A 153 30.57 -42.87 -25.40
N ALA A 154 29.30 -42.95 -25.78
CA ALA A 154 28.63 -44.23 -26.07
C ALA A 154 29.22 -44.96 -27.29
N VAL A 155 29.72 -44.25 -28.31
CA VAL A 155 30.36 -44.85 -29.49
C VAL A 155 31.78 -45.36 -29.21
N ARG A 156 32.42 -44.88 -28.13
CA ARG A 156 33.74 -45.34 -27.67
C ARG A 156 33.66 -46.45 -26.61
N SER A 157 32.45 -46.88 -26.25
CA SER A 157 32.15 -47.91 -25.25
C SER A 157 31.92 -49.27 -25.88
#